data_AF-A0A432HTK3-F1
#
_entry.id   AF-A0A432HTK3-F1
#
_cell.length_a   1.000
_cell.length_b   1.000
_cell.length_c   1.000
_cell.angle_alpha   90.00
_cell.angle_beta   90.00
_cell.angle_gamma   90.00
#
_symmetry.space_group_name_H-M   'P 1'
#
loop_
_entity.id
_entity.type
_entity.pdbx_description
1 polymer ?
#
loop_
_entity_poly.entity_id
_entity_poly.type
_entity_poly.pdbx_seq_one_letter_code
_entity_poly.pdbx_strand_id
1 'polypeptide(L)'
;MGEYCRTWMHNGLMEDADGKLSKSRGERLTLATVFEECPPAALRFYLLQYHYRDFTPFSEAALKQACAEGEQLGWTAAEVLTSDGEGDSRGDTQLVNDEQVTAALLARVEANMDDNLDTPQAMAVLRELDALARERIDSGSEIGAVAALYRVFQRALGVFQWPA
;
A
#
# COMPACT_ATOMS: atom_id res chain seq x y z
N MET A 1 2.36 -36.57 22.05
CA MET A 1 1.39 -35.57 21.56
C MET A 1 1.99 -34.96 20.31
N GLY A 2 1.24 -34.93 19.20
CA GLY A 2 1.69 -34.28 17.97
C GLY A 2 1.66 -32.75 18.09
N GLU A 3 2.29 -32.07 17.14
CA GLU A 3 2.31 -30.60 17.05
C GLU A 3 0.94 -30.09 16.56
N TYR A 4 0.30 -29.19 17.32
CA TYR A 4 -1.03 -28.65 16.98
C TYR A 4 -0.98 -27.61 15.85
N CYS A 5 0.04 -26.73 15.86
CA CYS A 5 0.23 -25.71 14.85
C CYS A 5 1.72 -25.31 14.76
N ARG A 6 2.20 -25.07 13.53
CA ARG A 6 3.59 -24.65 13.24
C ARG A 6 3.81 -23.15 13.33
N THR A 7 2.79 -22.35 12.99
CA THR A 7 2.90 -20.89 12.89
C THR A 7 1.63 -20.21 13.40
N TRP A 8 1.81 -19.26 14.32
CA TRP A 8 0.76 -18.37 14.79
C TRP A 8 1.08 -16.94 14.35
N MET A 9 0.08 -16.24 13.83
CA MET A 9 0.20 -14.83 13.49
C MET A 9 -0.80 -14.04 14.32
N HIS A 10 -0.32 -12.98 14.95
CA HIS A 10 -1.13 -12.05 15.72
C HIS A 10 -0.84 -10.64 15.22
N ASN A 11 -1.91 -9.88 14.96
CA ASN A 11 -1.78 -8.48 14.60
C ASN A 11 -1.67 -7.63 15.87
N GLY A 12 -0.85 -6.59 15.80
CA GLY A 12 -0.83 -5.54 16.80
C GLY A 12 -2.18 -4.82 16.88
N LEU A 13 -2.38 -4.11 17.99
CA LEU A 13 -3.62 -3.39 18.25
C LEU A 13 -3.49 -1.94 17.77
N MET A 14 -4.62 -1.27 17.51
CA MET A 14 -4.62 0.18 17.34
C MET A 14 -4.68 0.88 18.70
N GLU A 15 -3.90 1.94 18.88
CA GLU A 15 -3.85 2.76 20.11
C GLU A 15 -3.94 4.25 19.77
N ASP A 16 -4.65 5.01 20.57
CA ASP A 16 -4.63 6.47 20.53
C ASP A 16 -3.87 7.05 21.75
N ALA A 17 -3.96 8.36 21.98
CA ALA A 17 -3.30 9.02 23.11
C ALA A 17 -3.70 8.48 24.49
N ASP A 18 -4.88 7.88 24.61
CA ASP A 18 -5.39 7.29 25.85
C ASP A 18 -5.10 5.77 25.93
N GLY A 19 -4.37 5.21 24.94
CA GLY A 19 -3.96 3.81 24.83
C GLY A 19 -4.80 2.99 23.83
N LYS A 20 -4.92 1.67 24.03
CA LYS A 20 -5.72 0.77 23.17
C LYS A 20 -7.15 1.24 22.86
N LEU A 21 -7.49 1.33 21.57
CA LEU A 21 -8.87 1.43 21.11
C LEU A 21 -9.66 0.18 21.53
N SER A 22 -10.58 0.33 22.48
CA SER A 22 -11.37 -0.78 23.00
C SER A 22 -12.85 -0.41 23.11
N LYS A 23 -13.73 -1.40 22.87
CA LYS A 23 -15.19 -1.22 22.89
C LYS A 23 -15.72 -0.66 24.22
N SER A 24 -14.96 -0.75 25.31
CA SER A 24 -15.33 -0.29 26.65
C SER A 24 -14.80 1.10 27.00
N ARG A 25 -14.00 1.75 26.13
CA ARG A 25 -13.27 2.99 26.48
C ARG A 25 -13.93 4.30 26.01
N GLY A 26 -15.16 4.27 25.49
CA GLY A 26 -15.86 5.48 25.03
C GLY A 26 -16.41 5.35 23.61
N GLU A 27 -16.43 6.48 22.87
CA GLU A 27 -17.00 6.57 21.52
C GLU A 27 -16.46 5.48 20.59
N ARG A 28 -17.39 4.82 19.89
CA ARG A 28 -17.05 3.80 18.90
C ARG A 28 -16.68 4.49 17.59
N LEU A 29 -15.38 4.55 17.28
CA LEU A 29 -14.96 4.81 15.91
C LEU A 29 -15.40 3.62 15.04
N THR A 30 -16.25 3.90 14.07
CA THR A 30 -16.71 2.90 13.10
C THR A 30 -16.06 3.13 11.75
N LEU A 31 -15.93 2.07 10.95
CA LEU A 31 -15.48 2.23 9.56
C LEU A 31 -16.40 3.15 8.76
N ALA A 32 -17.72 3.16 9.05
CA ALA A 32 -18.66 4.07 8.39
C ALA A 32 -18.26 5.53 8.64
N THR A 33 -17.97 5.89 9.89
CA THR A 33 -17.49 7.23 10.27
C THR A 33 -16.15 7.56 9.63
N VAL A 34 -15.20 6.61 9.62
CA VAL A 34 -13.90 6.80 8.97
C VAL A 34 -14.06 7.06 7.47
N PHE A 35 -14.97 6.35 6.80
CA PHE A 35 -15.21 6.47 5.37
C PHE A 35 -15.93 7.76 4.95
N GLU A 36 -16.45 8.53 5.89
CA GLU A 36 -16.95 9.89 5.61
C GLU A 36 -15.82 10.85 5.24
N GLU A 37 -14.61 10.63 5.77
CA GLU A 37 -13.45 11.53 5.59
C GLU A 37 -12.26 10.87 4.88
N CYS A 38 -12.22 9.54 4.81
CA CYS A 38 -11.12 8.79 4.23
C CYS A 38 -11.61 7.63 3.36
N PRO A 39 -11.35 7.63 2.04
CA PRO A 39 -11.74 6.53 1.17
C PRO A 39 -11.15 5.19 1.63
N PRO A 40 -11.84 4.06 1.42
CA PRO A 40 -11.36 2.75 1.86
C PRO A 40 -9.95 2.38 1.35
N ALA A 41 -9.61 2.78 0.12
CA ALA A 41 -8.27 2.57 -0.45
C ALA A 41 -7.19 3.37 0.32
N ALA A 42 -7.52 4.58 0.75
CA ALA A 42 -6.63 5.47 1.49
C ALA A 42 -6.45 5.01 2.95
N LEU A 43 -7.51 4.46 3.58
CA LEU A 43 -7.40 3.79 4.89
C LEU A 43 -6.46 2.58 4.82
N ARG A 44 -6.54 1.79 3.75
CA ARG A 44 -5.64 0.65 3.56
C ARG A 44 -4.19 1.10 3.45
N PHE A 45 -3.92 2.18 2.70
CA PHE A 45 -2.58 2.78 2.67
C PHE A 45 -2.10 3.21 4.06
N TYR A 46 -2.94 3.87 4.86
CA TYR A 46 -2.64 4.21 6.26
C TYR A 46 -2.22 2.99 7.08
N LEU A 47 -2.96 1.88 7.01
CA LEU A 47 -2.65 0.67 7.79
C LEU A 47 -1.33 0.01 7.35
N LEU A 48 -1.03 0.01 6.06
CA LEU A 48 0.19 -0.61 5.51
C LEU A 48 1.47 0.13 5.88
N GLN A 49 1.37 1.37 6.36
CA GLN A 49 2.52 2.14 6.87
C GLN A 49 3.05 1.63 8.21
N TYR A 50 2.35 0.70 8.86
CA TYR A 50 2.75 0.11 10.13
C TYR A 50 2.92 -1.40 9.95
N HIS A 51 3.98 -1.94 10.55
CA HIS A 51 4.25 -3.37 10.49
C HIS A 51 3.14 -4.12 11.26
N TYR A 52 2.62 -5.22 10.70
CA TYR A 52 1.39 -5.86 11.21
C TYR A 52 1.46 -6.31 12.68
N ARG A 53 2.67 -6.57 13.20
CA ARG A 53 2.92 -7.00 14.59
C ARG A 53 2.97 -5.85 15.58
N ASP A 54 3.12 -4.62 15.10
CA ASP A 54 3.31 -3.44 15.94
C ASP A 54 1.98 -2.78 16.28
N PHE A 55 1.97 -2.01 17.36
CA PHE A 55 0.83 -1.15 17.65
C PHE A 55 0.70 -0.07 16.57
N THR A 56 -0.50 0.10 16.04
CA THR A 56 -0.80 1.12 15.05
C THR A 56 -1.30 2.39 15.75
N PRO A 57 -0.53 3.49 15.76
CA PRO A 57 -0.94 4.73 16.39
C PRO A 57 -2.06 5.40 15.60
N PHE A 58 -3.21 5.56 16.24
CA PHE A 58 -4.37 6.25 15.74
C PHE A 58 -4.41 7.70 16.24
N SER A 59 -4.47 8.63 15.30
CA SER A 59 -5.00 9.97 15.52
C SER A 59 -5.74 10.40 14.26
N GLU A 60 -6.77 11.22 14.41
CA GLU A 60 -7.53 11.76 13.28
C GLU A 60 -6.61 12.53 12.31
N ALA A 61 -5.63 13.26 12.84
CA ALA A 61 -4.63 13.97 12.04
C ALA A 61 -3.75 13.03 11.22
N ALA A 62 -3.23 11.95 11.83
CA ALA A 62 -2.40 10.96 11.13
C ALA A 62 -3.20 10.20 10.07
N LEU A 63 -4.46 9.86 10.38
CA LEU A 63 -5.38 9.26 9.42
C LEU A 63 -5.59 10.20 8.23
N LYS A 64 -6.00 11.45 8.46
CA LYS A 64 -6.24 12.43 7.39
C LYS A 64 -5.01 12.65 6.51
N GLN A 65 -3.83 12.77 7.12
CA GLN A 65 -2.57 12.93 6.38
C GLN A 65 -2.28 11.72 5.48
N ALA A 66 -2.38 10.51 6.03
CA ALA A 66 -2.16 9.29 5.26
C ALA A 66 -3.22 9.10 4.17
N CYS A 67 -4.46 9.52 4.40
CA CYS A 67 -5.51 9.43 3.38
C CYS A 67 -5.24 10.40 2.22
N ALA A 68 -4.84 11.64 2.52
CA ALA A 68 -4.45 12.61 1.49
C ALA A 68 -3.24 12.13 0.67
N GLU A 69 -2.24 11.53 1.32
CA GLU A 69 -1.09 10.94 0.64
C GLU A 69 -1.50 9.74 -0.24
N GLY A 70 -2.29 8.81 0.32
CA GLY A 70 -2.75 7.62 -0.41
C GLY A 70 -3.62 7.97 -1.62
N GLU A 71 -4.42 9.03 -1.54
CA GLU A 71 -5.14 9.58 -2.69
C GLU A 71 -4.19 10.15 -3.75
N GLN A 72 -3.20 10.95 -3.35
CA GLN A 72 -2.21 11.55 -4.26
C GLN A 72 -1.41 10.49 -5.04
N LEU A 73 -0.85 9.51 -4.33
CA LEU A 73 -0.16 8.37 -4.96
C LEU A 73 -1.11 7.61 -5.90
N GLY A 74 -2.37 7.54 -5.48
CA GLY A 74 -3.39 6.86 -6.24
C GLY A 74 -3.78 7.54 -7.54
N TRP A 75 -3.82 8.88 -7.57
CA TRP A 75 -4.05 9.65 -8.80
C TRP A 75 -2.94 9.41 -9.82
N THR A 76 -1.68 9.40 -9.39
CA THR A 76 -0.54 9.10 -10.28
C THR A 76 -0.62 7.66 -10.79
N ALA A 77 -0.94 6.69 -9.94
CA ALA A 77 -1.15 5.31 -10.38
C ALA A 77 -2.28 5.23 -11.43
N ALA A 78 -3.40 5.91 -11.22
CA ALA A 78 -4.51 5.93 -12.19
C ALA A 78 -4.11 6.57 -13.53
N GLU A 79 -3.37 7.67 -13.52
CA GLU A 79 -2.85 8.33 -14.73
C GLU A 79 -1.91 7.41 -15.53
N VAL A 80 -0.96 6.75 -14.85
CA VAL A 80 -0.06 5.78 -15.48
C VAL A 80 -0.84 4.61 -16.08
N LEU A 81 -1.73 4.00 -15.30
CA LEU A 81 -2.48 2.81 -15.73
C LEU A 81 -3.44 3.10 -16.88
N THR A 82 -4.05 4.29 -16.91
CA THR A 82 -4.92 4.71 -18.02
C THR A 82 -4.14 5.06 -19.28
N SER A 83 -2.94 5.61 -19.14
CA SER A 83 -2.06 5.94 -20.27
C SER A 83 -1.43 4.69 -20.91
N ASP A 84 -1.10 3.68 -20.10
CA ASP A 84 -0.58 2.38 -20.54
C ASP A 84 -1.66 1.50 -21.21
N GLY A 85 -2.92 1.61 -20.76
CA GLY A 85 -4.07 0.83 -21.26
C GLY A 85 -4.34 -0.46 -20.46
N GLU A 86 -5.24 -1.30 -20.96
CA GLU A 86 -5.53 -2.62 -20.38
C GLU A 86 -4.39 -3.61 -20.71
N GLY A 87 -3.26 -3.50 -20.00
CA GLY A 87 -2.14 -4.42 -20.14
C GLY A 87 -2.53 -5.88 -19.84
N ASP A 88 -1.95 -6.83 -20.57
CA ASP A 88 -2.11 -8.26 -20.27
C ASP A 88 -1.35 -8.59 -18.97
N SER A 89 -2.13 -8.86 -17.92
CA SER A 89 -1.67 -9.24 -16.58
C SER A 89 -0.60 -10.34 -16.53
N ARG A 90 -0.52 -11.19 -17.56
CA ARG A 90 0.48 -12.28 -17.64
C ARG A 90 1.89 -11.79 -17.95
N GLY A 91 2.05 -10.56 -18.44
CA GLY A 91 3.33 -9.96 -18.78
C GLY A 91 3.90 -9.02 -17.71
N ASP A 92 3.15 -8.64 -16.68
CA ASP A 92 3.55 -7.57 -15.75
C ASP A 92 4.91 -7.86 -15.08
N THR A 93 5.11 -9.04 -14.51
CA THR A 93 6.40 -9.40 -13.88
C THR A 93 7.55 -9.43 -14.89
N GLN A 94 7.28 -9.81 -16.15
CA GLN A 94 8.32 -9.81 -17.18
C GLN A 94 8.70 -8.36 -17.57
N LEU A 95 7.70 -7.50 -17.80
CA LEU A 95 7.92 -6.09 -18.14
C LEU A 95 8.72 -5.35 -17.05
N VAL A 96 8.40 -5.62 -15.78
CA VAL A 96 9.15 -5.06 -14.65
C VAL A 96 10.60 -5.55 -14.64
N ASN A 97 10.84 -6.81 -15.00
CA ASN A 97 12.19 -7.39 -15.00
C ASN A 97 13.04 -7.00 -16.23
N ASP A 98 12.40 -6.59 -17.33
CA ASP A 98 13.08 -6.17 -18.56
C ASP A 98 13.72 -4.75 -18.43
N GLU A 99 13.32 -3.96 -17.43
CA GLU A 99 13.91 -2.66 -17.10
C GLU A 99 14.65 -2.69 -15.75
N GLN A 100 15.94 -2.32 -15.76
CA GLN A 100 16.81 -2.43 -14.59
C GLN A 100 16.30 -1.67 -13.35
N VAL A 101 15.67 -0.50 -13.53
CA VAL A 101 15.21 0.34 -12.41
C VAL A 101 14.01 -0.30 -11.72
N THR A 102 12.98 -0.66 -12.47
CA THR A 102 11.77 -1.29 -11.93
C THR A 102 12.03 -2.70 -11.42
N ALA A 103 12.95 -3.46 -12.04
CA ALA A 103 13.43 -4.74 -11.51
C ALA A 103 14.07 -4.60 -10.12
N ALA A 104 14.89 -3.57 -9.92
CA ALA A 104 15.51 -3.30 -8.62
C ALA A 104 14.49 -2.88 -7.55
N LEU A 105 13.45 -2.12 -7.93
CA LEU A 105 12.35 -1.79 -7.03
C LEU A 105 11.54 -3.05 -6.65
N LEU A 106 11.19 -3.90 -7.62
CA LEU A 106 10.48 -5.15 -7.37
C LEU A 106 11.25 -6.06 -6.43
N ALA A 107 12.55 -6.27 -6.66
CA ALA A 107 13.38 -7.11 -5.79
C ALA A 107 13.40 -6.60 -4.34
N ARG A 108 13.34 -5.27 -4.13
CA ARG A 108 13.23 -4.68 -2.79
C ARG A 108 11.84 -4.91 -2.18
N VAL A 109 10.77 -4.81 -2.97
CA VAL A 109 9.42 -5.15 -2.50
C VAL A 109 9.38 -6.62 -2.06
N GLU A 110 9.87 -7.54 -2.88
CA GLU A 110 9.91 -8.97 -2.57
C GLU A 110 10.72 -9.23 -1.29
N ALA A 111 11.92 -8.66 -1.17
CA ALA A 111 12.74 -8.81 0.03
C ALA A 111 12.05 -8.28 1.31
N ASN A 112 11.36 -7.13 1.22
CA ASN A 112 10.61 -6.58 2.36
C ASN A 112 9.40 -7.46 2.73
N MET A 113 8.70 -8.01 1.74
CA MET A 113 7.56 -8.89 1.98
C MET A 113 7.99 -10.26 2.53
N ASP A 114 9.13 -10.78 2.10
CA ASP A 114 9.74 -12.00 2.62
C ASP A 114 10.28 -11.81 4.05
N ASP A 115 10.71 -10.60 4.42
CA ASP A 115 11.06 -10.23 5.79
C ASP A 115 9.80 -9.92 6.62
N ASN A 116 9.05 -10.99 6.92
CA ASN A 116 7.92 -10.94 7.84
C ASN A 116 6.83 -9.90 7.45
N LEU A 117 6.56 -9.76 6.15
CA LEU A 117 5.56 -8.81 5.63
C LEU A 117 5.83 -7.37 6.05
N ASP A 118 7.05 -6.87 5.86
CA ASP A 118 7.43 -5.46 6.14
C ASP A 118 6.79 -4.50 5.14
N THR A 119 5.47 -4.31 5.29
CA THR A 119 4.69 -3.39 4.48
C THR A 119 5.13 -1.93 4.62
N PRO A 120 5.61 -1.42 5.79
CA PRO A 120 6.19 -0.08 5.85
C PRO A 120 7.32 0.14 4.84
N GLN A 121 8.26 -0.81 4.73
CA GLN A 121 9.35 -0.72 3.76
C GLN A 121 8.85 -0.90 2.33
N ALA A 122 7.84 -1.76 2.09
CA ALA A 122 7.19 -1.83 0.78
C ALA A 122 6.51 -0.51 0.38
N MET A 123 5.89 0.21 1.32
CA MET A 123 5.32 1.55 1.09
C MET A 123 6.39 2.61 0.82
N ALA A 124 7.59 2.47 1.39
CA ALA A 124 8.72 3.33 1.02
C ALA A 124 9.11 3.12 -0.46
N VAL A 125 9.18 1.87 -0.91
CA VAL A 125 9.43 1.56 -2.34
C VAL A 125 8.32 2.08 -3.24
N LEU A 126 7.05 2.04 -2.79
CA LEU A 126 5.92 2.62 -3.53
C LEU A 126 6.07 4.12 -3.78
N ARG A 127 6.59 4.88 -2.79
CA ARG A 127 6.87 6.31 -2.96
C ARG A 127 8.00 6.57 -3.95
N GLU A 128 9.01 5.71 -3.98
CA GLU A 128 10.08 5.79 -4.99
C GLU A 128 9.54 5.50 -6.40
N LEU A 129 8.65 4.50 -6.53
CA LEU A 129 7.94 4.24 -7.77
C LEU A 129 7.11 5.45 -8.21
N ASP A 130 6.42 6.13 -7.28
CA ASP A 130 5.61 7.31 -7.58
C ASP A 130 6.45 8.48 -8.12
N ALA A 131 7.62 8.71 -7.52
CA ALA A 131 8.57 9.71 -8.01
C ALA A 131 9.04 9.38 -9.44
N LEU A 132 9.37 8.11 -9.71
CA LEU A 132 9.75 7.64 -11.04
C LEU A 132 8.60 7.80 -12.04
N ALA A 133 7.37 7.46 -11.65
CA ALA A 133 6.19 7.57 -12.48
C ALA A 133 5.96 9.02 -12.94
N ARG A 134 6.03 9.98 -12.02
CA ARG A 134 5.90 11.41 -12.32
C ARG A 134 6.99 11.90 -13.28
N GLU A 135 8.24 11.50 -13.04
CA GLU A 135 9.35 11.83 -13.95
C GLU A 135 9.11 11.30 -15.37
N ARG A 136 8.61 10.07 -15.50
CA ARG A 136 8.33 9.44 -16.79
C ARG A 136 7.17 10.13 -17.52
N ILE A 137 6.11 10.50 -16.79
CA ILE A 137 4.99 11.29 -17.33
C ILE A 137 5.48 12.64 -17.85
N ASP A 138 6.21 13.40 -17.01
CA ASP A 138 6.69 14.74 -17.35
C ASP A 138 7.65 14.74 -18.56
N SER A 139 8.46 13.70 -18.69
CA SER A 139 9.42 13.55 -19.79
C SER A 139 8.85 12.89 -21.05
N GLY A 140 7.62 12.35 -21.00
CA GLY A 140 7.04 11.55 -22.08
C GLY A 140 7.79 10.24 -22.36
N SER A 141 8.45 9.70 -21.34
CA SER A 141 9.18 8.43 -21.41
C SER A 141 8.23 7.21 -21.42
N GLU A 142 8.77 6.04 -21.72
CA GLU A 142 8.07 4.74 -21.59
C GLU A 142 7.59 4.52 -20.13
N ILE A 143 6.35 4.05 -19.94
CA ILE A 143 5.69 3.89 -18.63
C ILE A 143 5.20 2.47 -18.35
N GLY A 144 5.33 1.53 -19.28
CA GLY A 144 4.76 0.19 -19.19
C GLY A 144 5.36 -0.63 -18.05
N ALA A 145 6.67 -0.53 -17.80
CA ALA A 145 7.30 -1.19 -16.65
C ALA A 145 6.85 -0.57 -15.31
N VAL A 146 6.66 0.74 -15.25
CA VAL A 146 6.10 1.45 -14.08
C VAL A 146 4.64 1.03 -13.85
N ALA A 147 3.83 0.99 -14.91
CA ALA A 147 2.44 0.55 -14.88
C ALA A 147 2.33 -0.90 -14.38
N ALA A 148 3.18 -1.78 -14.89
CA ALA A 148 3.25 -3.17 -14.44
C ALA A 148 3.60 -3.29 -12.95
N LEU A 149 4.55 -2.48 -12.44
CA LEU A 149 4.87 -2.49 -11.01
C LEU A 149 3.74 -1.92 -10.15
N TYR A 150 3.03 -0.87 -10.58
CA TYR A 150 1.81 -0.43 -9.91
C TYR A 150 0.75 -1.53 -9.85
N ARG A 151 0.57 -2.33 -10.91
CA ARG A 151 -0.34 -3.49 -10.91
C ARG A 151 0.08 -4.55 -9.89
N VAL A 152 1.37 -4.76 -9.68
CA VAL A 152 1.87 -5.63 -8.58
C VAL A 152 1.43 -5.09 -7.22
N PHE A 153 1.63 -3.79 -6.95
CA PHE A 153 1.16 -3.15 -5.70
C PHE A 153 -0.36 -3.26 -5.51
N GLN A 154 -1.15 -3.00 -6.56
CA GLN A 154 -2.61 -3.14 -6.54
C GLN A 154 -3.04 -4.57 -6.20
N ARG A 155 -2.38 -5.59 -6.75
CA ARG A 155 -2.76 -7.00 -6.54
C ARG A 155 -2.28 -7.54 -5.21
N ALA A 156 -1.04 -7.26 -4.82
CA ALA A 156 -0.42 -7.82 -3.63
C ALA A 156 -0.88 -7.10 -2.35
N LEU A 157 -0.98 -5.77 -2.40
CA LEU A 157 -1.22 -4.94 -1.22
C LEU A 157 -2.58 -4.23 -1.25
N GLY A 158 -3.32 -4.27 -2.37
CA GLY A 158 -4.67 -3.72 -2.47
C GLY A 158 -4.73 -2.19 -2.40
N VAL A 159 -3.60 -1.50 -2.57
CA VAL A 159 -3.55 -0.04 -2.67
C VAL A 159 -4.15 0.40 -4.01
N PHE A 160 -4.72 1.61 -4.07
CA PHE A 160 -5.18 2.22 -5.32
C PHE A 160 -6.29 1.46 -6.05
N GLN A 161 -7.14 0.73 -5.32
CA GLN A 161 -8.39 0.18 -5.86
C GLN A 161 -9.55 1.02 -5.33
N TRP A 162 -10.07 1.94 -6.15
CA TRP A 162 -11.30 2.66 -5.82
C TRP A 162 -12.50 1.79 -6.20
N PRO A 163 -13.56 1.75 -5.37
CA PRO A 163 -14.82 1.16 -5.79
C PRO A 163 -15.28 1.87 -7.08
N ALA A 164 -15.68 1.07 -8.07
CA ALA A 164 -16.34 1.56 -9.28
C ALA A 164 -17.72 2.17 -8.97
#